data_AF-A0A0L8VRW9-F1
#
_entry.id   AF-A0A0L8VRW9-F1
#
_cell.length_a   1.000
_cell.length_b   1.000
_cell.length_c   1.000
_cell.angle_alpha   90.00
_cell.angle_beta   90.00
_cell.angle_gamma   90.00
#
_symmetry.space_group_name_H-M   'P 1'
#
loop_
_entity.id
_entity.type
_entity.pdbx_description
1 polymer ?
#
loop_
_entity_poly.entity_id
_entity_poly.type
_entity_poly.pdbx_seq_one_letter_code
_entity_poly.pdbx_strand_id
1 'polypeptide(L)'
;MFKKFTREDVHSRSKVKSSIQRTLKAKLVKQYPKIEDAIDELIPKKSQIELIKCEDKIQLYSVDGEVLFFQKFDELIPSLKLVHKFPEAYPTVQVDRGAIKFVLSGANIMCPGLTSAGADLPPAPGYEKGTIVVINAENKENALAIGELMMGTEEIKSVNKGHSIELIHHLGDPLWNFSVE
;
A
#
# COMPACT_ATOMS: atom_id res chain seq x y z
N MET A 1 -1.16 -8.04 6.24
CA MET A 1 -0.02 -7.67 7.12
C MET A 1 -0.46 -7.17 8.50
N PHE A 2 -1.32 -6.15 8.61
CA PHE A 2 -1.60 -5.48 9.91
C PHE A 2 -2.81 -5.98 10.70
N LYS A 3 -3.47 -7.07 10.28
CA LYS A 3 -4.75 -7.53 10.86
C LYS A 3 -4.76 -7.72 12.39
N LYS A 4 -3.61 -8.06 12.99
CA LYS A 4 -3.43 -8.24 14.44
C LYS A 4 -2.50 -7.22 15.07
N PHE A 5 -2.11 -6.18 14.32
CA PHE A 5 -1.17 -5.18 14.79
C PHE A 5 -1.78 -4.36 15.94
N THR A 6 -0.97 -4.06 16.94
CA THR A 6 -1.33 -3.34 18.17
C THR A 6 -0.22 -2.37 18.54
N ARG A 7 -0.46 -1.56 19.58
CA ARG A 7 0.58 -0.67 20.13
C ARG A 7 1.74 -1.45 20.78
N GLU A 8 1.51 -2.68 21.24
CA GLU A 8 2.53 -3.53 21.86
C GLU A 8 3.56 -4.03 20.85
N ASP A 9 3.19 -4.10 19.57
CA ASP A 9 4.08 -4.48 18.48
C ASP A 9 5.13 -3.38 18.17
N VAL A 10 5.06 -2.20 18.80
CA VAL A 10 6.01 -1.10 18.58
C VAL A 10 7.21 -1.23 19.53
N HIS A 11 8.39 -1.50 18.98
CA HIS A 11 9.60 -1.73 19.76
C HIS A 11 10.43 -0.47 20.02
N SER A 12 10.56 0.40 19.02
CA SER A 12 11.37 1.62 19.16
C SER A 12 11.00 2.67 18.14
N ARG A 13 11.28 3.93 18.48
CA ARG A 13 11.12 5.09 17.60
C ARG A 13 12.42 5.86 17.53
N SER A 14 12.79 6.32 16.34
CA SER A 14 14.04 7.04 16.12
C SER A 14 13.95 7.97 14.93
N LYS A 15 14.63 9.10 15.02
CA LYS A 15 14.74 10.06 13.94
C LYS A 15 15.72 9.57 12.88
N VAL A 16 15.30 9.56 11.61
CA VAL A 16 16.13 9.15 10.47
C VAL A 16 17.15 10.23 10.15
N LYS A 17 18.40 9.84 9.89
CA LYS A 17 19.47 10.78 9.49
C LYS A 17 19.14 11.41 8.13
N SER A 18 19.54 12.67 7.92
CA SER A 18 19.26 13.40 6.67
C SER A 18 19.80 12.71 5.42
N SER A 19 20.90 11.96 5.51
CA SER A 19 21.40 11.13 4.39
C SER A 19 20.42 10.02 4.01
N ILE A 20 19.93 9.27 5.00
CA ILE A 20 18.97 8.18 4.81
C ILE A 20 17.62 8.73 4.33
N GLN A 21 17.16 9.87 4.87
CA GLN A 21 15.94 10.53 4.42
C GLN A 21 16.00 10.89 2.93
N ARG A 22 17.13 11.40 2.42
CA ARG A 22 17.32 11.64 0.98
C ARG A 22 17.24 10.34 0.17
N THR A 23 17.85 9.27 0.65
CA THR A 23 17.76 7.94 0.01
C THR A 23 16.33 7.41 -0.01
N LEU A 24 15.56 7.58 1.08
CA LEU A 24 14.15 7.18 1.15
C LEU A 24 13.30 7.97 0.15
N LYS A 25 13.47 9.30 0.06
CA LYS A 25 12.77 10.13 -0.93
C LYS A 25 13.07 9.66 -2.35
N ALA A 26 14.35 9.47 -2.69
CA ALA A 26 14.76 8.99 -4.00
C ALA A 26 14.20 7.59 -4.32
N LYS A 27 14.15 6.68 -3.33
CA LYS A 27 13.57 5.35 -3.48
C LYS A 27 12.06 5.41 -3.71
N LEU A 28 11.35 6.26 -2.97
CA LEU A 28 9.90 6.43 -3.11
C LEU A 28 9.55 7.00 -4.48
N VAL A 29 10.25 8.02 -4.95
CA VAL A 29 10.08 8.58 -6.30
C VAL A 29 10.42 7.56 -7.37
N LYS A 30 11.48 6.77 -7.18
CA LYS A 30 11.82 5.70 -8.13
C LYS A 30 10.71 4.64 -8.23
N GLN A 31 10.07 4.27 -7.12
CA GLN A 31 8.98 3.29 -7.11
C GLN A 31 7.65 3.88 -7.61
N TYR A 32 7.37 5.14 -7.27
CA TYR A 32 6.13 5.84 -7.63
C TYR A 32 6.46 7.21 -8.25
N PRO A 33 6.87 7.27 -9.53
CA PRO A 33 7.39 8.50 -10.15
C PRO A 33 6.45 9.70 -10.09
N LYS A 34 5.14 9.44 -10.14
CA LYS A 34 4.11 10.48 -10.07
C LYS A 34 4.01 11.21 -8.72
N ILE A 35 4.73 10.74 -7.69
CA ILE A 35 4.80 11.43 -6.39
C ILE A 35 5.90 12.48 -6.32
N GLU A 36 6.75 12.57 -7.35
CA GLU A 36 7.91 13.48 -7.39
C GLU A 36 7.52 14.93 -7.09
N ASP A 37 6.46 15.43 -7.71
CA ASP A 37 6.02 16.82 -7.53
C ASP A 37 5.53 17.11 -6.09
N ALA A 38 5.04 16.10 -5.38
CA ALA A 38 4.53 16.22 -4.01
C ALA A 38 5.56 15.84 -2.94
N ILE A 39 6.74 15.32 -3.31
CA ILE A 39 7.67 14.70 -2.36
C ILE A 39 8.26 15.69 -1.35
N ASP A 40 8.41 16.95 -1.75
CA ASP A 40 8.90 18.03 -0.89
C ASP A 40 7.81 18.62 0.01
N GLU A 41 6.54 18.45 -0.34
CA GLU A 41 5.40 18.74 0.54
C GLU A 41 5.22 17.62 1.57
N LEU A 42 5.29 16.37 1.13
CA LEU A 42 5.14 15.18 1.98
C LEU A 42 6.27 15.03 2.99
N ILE A 43 7.51 15.34 2.59
CA ILE A 43 8.68 15.26 3.45
C ILE A 43 9.46 16.57 3.33
N PRO A 44 8.99 17.65 3.99
CA PRO A 44 9.65 18.95 3.95
C PRO A 44 11.11 18.86 4.40
N LYS A 45 11.99 19.69 3.83
CA LYS A 45 13.42 19.71 4.20
C LYS A 45 13.67 20.00 5.69
N LYS A 46 12.74 20.69 6.34
CA LYS A 46 12.79 21.00 7.78
C LYS A 46 12.21 19.89 8.65
N SER A 47 11.35 19.05 8.08
CA SER A 47 10.78 17.90 8.79
C SER A 47 11.76 16.72 8.73
N GLN A 48 11.66 15.86 9.74
CA GLN A 48 12.50 14.68 9.87
C GLN A 48 11.63 13.45 9.92
N ILE A 49 11.95 12.45 9.09
CA ILE A 49 11.26 11.17 9.14
C ILE A 49 11.53 10.49 10.48
N GLU A 50 10.49 10.07 11.18
CA GLU A 50 10.59 9.15 12.30
C GLU A 50 10.42 7.71 11.80
N LEU A 51 11.40 6.87 12.10
CA LEU A 51 11.35 5.43 11.90
C LEU A 51 10.82 4.76 13.17
N ILE A 52 9.70 4.05 13.03
CA ILE A 52 9.08 3.25 14.06
C ILE A 52 9.32 1.77 13.71
N LYS A 53 10.12 1.08 14.52
CA LYS A 53 10.39 -0.34 14.35
C LYS A 53 9.37 -1.16 15.11
N CYS A 54 8.77 -2.12 14.43
CA CYS A 54 7.73 -2.96 14.97
C CYS A 54 8.12 -4.44 14.94
N GLU A 55 7.26 -5.29 15.49
CA GLU A 55 7.27 -6.74 15.34
C GLU A 55 7.32 -7.17 13.86
N ASP A 56 7.73 -8.41 13.59
CA ASP A 56 7.84 -8.97 12.23
C ASP A 56 8.77 -8.20 11.27
N LYS A 57 9.71 -7.42 11.81
CA LYS A 57 10.64 -6.54 11.06
C LYS A 57 9.93 -5.46 10.26
N ILE A 58 8.70 -5.11 10.65
CA ILE A 58 7.96 -4.01 10.03
C ILE A 58 8.58 -2.68 10.45
N GLN A 59 8.75 -1.79 9.50
CA GLN A 59 9.22 -0.42 9.71
C GLN A 59 8.16 0.55 9.21
N LEU A 60 7.67 1.43 10.07
CA LEU A 60 6.79 2.54 9.69
C LEU A 60 7.62 3.81 9.59
N TYR A 61 7.37 4.61 8.57
CA TYR A 61 8.01 5.90 8.38
C TYR A 61 6.94 6.98 8.46
N SER A 62 7.08 7.81 9.50
CA SER A 62 6.15 8.89 9.76
C SER A 62 6.81 10.25 9.64
N VAL A 63 6.00 11.25 9.30
CA VAL A 63 6.35 12.67 9.29
C VAL A 63 5.21 13.39 9.99
N ASP A 64 5.54 14.23 10.97
CA ASP A 64 4.57 15.06 11.70
C ASP A 64 3.38 14.25 12.26
N GLY A 65 3.66 13.05 12.78
CA GLY A 65 2.68 12.16 13.41
C GLY A 65 1.87 11.28 12.44
N GLU A 66 2.03 11.45 11.12
CA GLU A 66 1.35 10.65 10.10
C GLU A 66 2.28 9.60 9.49
N VAL A 67 1.87 8.33 9.46
CA VAL A 67 2.58 7.27 8.72
C VAL A 67 2.35 7.46 7.22
N LEU A 68 3.42 7.78 6.48
CA LEU A 68 3.38 7.99 5.03
C LEU A 68 3.59 6.68 4.28
N PHE A 69 4.54 5.87 4.72
CA PHE A 69 4.87 4.59 4.12
C PHE A 69 5.40 3.63 5.17
N PHE A 70 5.41 2.35 4.82
CA PHE A 70 5.97 1.28 5.64
C PHE A 70 6.76 0.33 4.76
N GLN A 71 7.56 -0.50 5.40
CA GLN A 71 8.44 -1.44 4.72
C GLN A 71 8.48 -2.73 5.53
N LYS A 72 8.38 -3.86 4.82
CA LYS A 72 8.79 -5.18 5.30
C LYS A 72 9.77 -5.71 4.27
N PHE A 73 11.04 -5.86 4.65
CA PHE A 73 12.17 -6.12 3.75
C PHE A 73 12.54 -4.93 2.86
N ASP A 74 12.34 -4.99 1.54
CA ASP A 74 12.96 -4.07 0.58
C ASP A 74 12.00 -3.07 -0.07
N GLU A 75 10.69 -3.30 -0.13
CA GLU A 75 9.80 -2.37 -0.84
C GLU A 75 9.17 -1.33 0.09
N LEU A 76 9.07 -0.07 -0.37
CA LEU A 76 8.32 0.96 0.33
C LEU A 76 6.87 0.88 -0.13
N ILE A 77 5.98 0.65 0.83
CA ILE A 77 4.55 0.51 0.58
C ILE A 77 3.87 1.75 1.16
N PRO A 78 3.10 2.51 0.37
CA PRO A 78 2.43 3.72 0.86
C PRO A 78 1.37 3.34 1.90
N SER A 79 1.05 4.26 2.81
CA SER A 79 -0.16 4.09 3.64
C SER A 79 -1.41 4.37 2.80
N LEU A 80 -2.57 3.80 3.19
CA LEU A 80 -3.82 4.10 2.49
C LEU A 80 -4.18 5.60 2.57
N LYS A 81 -3.84 6.27 3.68
CA LYS A 81 -4.03 7.72 3.82
C LYS A 81 -3.23 8.50 2.78
N LEU A 82 -1.99 8.09 2.51
CA LEU A 82 -1.17 8.70 1.45
C LEU A 82 -1.74 8.40 0.07
N VAL A 83 -2.17 7.15 -0.17
CA VAL A 83 -2.83 6.75 -1.41
C VAL A 83 -4.07 7.60 -1.69
N HIS A 84 -4.91 7.87 -0.69
CA HIS A 84 -6.10 8.71 -0.86
C HIS A 84 -5.77 10.17 -1.17
N LYS A 85 -4.61 10.68 -0.73
CA LYS A 85 -4.14 12.03 -1.10
C LYS A 85 -3.66 12.10 -2.55
N PHE A 86 -3.06 11.02 -3.08
CA PHE A 86 -2.48 10.95 -4.43
C PHE A 86 -2.89 9.67 -5.19
N PRO A 87 -4.18 9.45 -5.47
CA PRO A 87 -4.69 8.16 -5.95
C PRO A 87 -4.10 7.74 -7.30
N GLU A 88 -3.74 8.70 -8.16
CA GLU A 88 -3.19 8.43 -9.49
C GLU A 88 -1.71 8.05 -9.48
N ALA A 89 -1.03 8.17 -8.33
CA ALA A 89 0.41 7.98 -8.23
C ALA A 89 0.85 6.51 -8.16
N TYR A 90 -0.11 5.57 -8.07
CA TYR A 90 0.15 4.18 -7.76
C TYR A 90 -0.40 3.22 -8.83
N PRO A 91 0.25 2.06 -9.03
CA PRO A 91 -0.37 0.95 -9.76
C PRO A 91 -1.70 0.55 -9.11
N THR A 92 -2.77 0.45 -9.89
CA THR A 92 -4.12 0.19 -9.36
C THR A 92 -4.79 -0.97 -10.08
N VAL A 93 -5.64 -1.67 -9.33
CA VAL A 93 -6.62 -2.65 -9.85
C VAL A 93 -7.97 -2.37 -9.20
N GLN A 94 -9.06 -2.80 -9.82
CA GLN A 94 -10.39 -2.65 -9.27
C GLN A 94 -11.04 -4.01 -9.06
N VAL A 95 -11.57 -4.23 -7.85
CA VAL A 95 -12.42 -5.39 -7.57
C VAL A 95 -13.89 -5.06 -7.76
N ASP A 96 -14.69 -6.08 -8.03
CA ASP A 96 -16.14 -5.94 -8.03
C ASP A 96 -16.74 -5.66 -6.64
N ARG A 97 -18.00 -5.24 -6.63
CA ARG A 97 -18.75 -4.95 -5.41
C ARG A 97 -18.83 -6.12 -4.42
N GLY A 98 -18.86 -7.36 -4.90
CA GLY A 98 -18.96 -8.57 -4.09
C GLY A 98 -17.71 -8.82 -3.24
N ALA A 99 -16.54 -8.45 -3.75
CA ALA A 99 -15.26 -8.60 -3.06
C ALA A 99 -15.07 -7.63 -1.88
N ILE A 100 -15.70 -6.45 -1.92
CA ILE A 100 -15.48 -5.33 -0.97
C ILE A 100 -15.50 -5.80 0.49
N LYS A 101 -16.56 -6.50 0.91
CA LYS A 101 -16.73 -6.96 2.30
C LYS A 101 -15.58 -7.86 2.76
N PHE A 102 -15.11 -8.73 1.88
CA PHE A 102 -14.06 -9.70 2.19
C PHE A 102 -12.70 -9.02 2.29
N VAL A 103 -12.40 -8.10 1.37
CA VAL A 103 -11.17 -7.28 1.41
C VAL A 103 -11.09 -6.49 2.71
N LEU A 104 -12.18 -5.81 3.10
CA LEU A 104 -12.25 -5.05 4.35
C LEU A 104 -12.23 -5.94 5.61
N SER A 105 -12.43 -7.25 5.47
CA SER A 105 -12.28 -8.23 6.55
C SER A 105 -10.87 -8.83 6.64
N GLY A 106 -9.96 -8.36 5.79
CA GLY A 106 -8.57 -8.81 5.76
C GLY A 106 -8.32 -10.04 4.90
N ALA A 107 -9.18 -10.34 3.90
CA ALA A 107 -9.02 -11.51 3.03
C ALA A 107 -8.18 -11.19 1.77
N ASN A 108 -7.46 -12.20 1.27
CA ASN A 108 -6.81 -12.15 -0.04
C ASN A 108 -7.85 -12.07 -1.17
N ILE A 109 -7.43 -11.54 -2.32
CA ILE A 109 -8.32 -11.35 -3.47
C ILE A 109 -8.15 -12.53 -4.42
N MET A 110 -9.28 -13.07 -4.86
CA MET A 110 -9.36 -14.19 -5.80
C MET A 110 -9.46 -13.66 -7.24
N CYS A 111 -8.90 -14.38 -8.22
CA CYS A 111 -8.95 -13.95 -9.62
C CYS A 111 -10.36 -13.60 -10.13
N PRO A 112 -11.44 -14.34 -9.80
CA PRO A 112 -12.79 -13.98 -10.23
C PRO A 112 -13.27 -12.61 -9.76
N GLY A 113 -12.73 -12.09 -8.65
CA GLY A 113 -13.03 -10.75 -8.15
C GLY A 113 -12.36 -9.62 -8.94
N LEU A 114 -11.44 -9.97 -9.85
CA LEU A 114 -10.68 -9.04 -10.71
C LEU A 114 -11.02 -9.19 -12.20
N THR A 115 -11.88 -10.14 -12.57
CA THR A 115 -12.24 -10.45 -13.97
C THR A 115 -13.74 -10.39 -14.24
N SER A 116 -14.54 -10.11 -13.21
CA SER A 116 -15.99 -9.92 -13.30
C SER A 116 -16.34 -8.56 -13.92
N ALA A 117 -17.62 -8.35 -14.26
CA ALA A 117 -18.05 -7.16 -14.99
C ALA A 117 -17.82 -5.82 -14.26
N GLY A 118 -17.75 -5.84 -12.92
CA GLY A 118 -17.46 -4.66 -12.09
C GLY A 118 -15.98 -4.48 -11.74
N ALA A 119 -15.14 -5.43 -12.13
CA ALA A 119 -13.71 -5.39 -11.91
C ALA A 119 -12.99 -4.72 -13.09
N ASP A 120 -11.79 -4.20 -12.82
CA ASP A 120 -10.92 -3.62 -13.84
C ASP A 120 -9.46 -3.95 -13.55
N LEU A 121 -8.74 -4.26 -14.62
CA LEU A 121 -7.32 -4.64 -14.59
C LEU A 121 -6.63 -3.90 -15.73
N PRO A 122 -5.40 -3.41 -15.50
CA PRO A 122 -4.68 -2.58 -16.47
C PRO A 122 -4.57 -3.25 -17.86
N PRO A 123 -4.50 -2.45 -18.93
CA PRO A 123 -4.24 -2.96 -20.27
C PRO A 123 -2.83 -3.57 -20.35
N ALA A 124 -2.62 -4.47 -21.32
CA ALA A 124 -1.32 -5.10 -21.59
C ALA A 124 -0.22 -4.03 -21.85
N PRO A 125 1.02 -4.22 -21.35
CA PRO A 125 1.55 -5.44 -20.71
C PRO A 125 1.17 -5.62 -19.22
N GLY A 126 0.31 -4.77 -18.65
CA GLY A 126 -0.19 -4.93 -17.29
C GLY A 126 0.89 -4.84 -16.21
N TYR A 127 0.68 -5.54 -15.09
CA TYR A 127 1.63 -5.63 -13.98
C TYR A 127 2.11 -7.06 -13.77
N GLU A 128 3.37 -7.19 -13.39
CA GLU A 128 4.03 -8.46 -13.10
C GLU A 128 3.74 -8.96 -11.68
N LYS A 129 3.95 -10.26 -11.46
CA LYS A 129 3.96 -10.86 -10.12
C LYS A 129 4.94 -10.13 -9.19
N GLY A 130 4.53 -9.92 -7.94
CA GLY A 130 5.31 -9.18 -6.93
C GLY A 130 5.07 -7.68 -6.95
N THR A 131 4.33 -7.14 -7.94
CA THR A 131 4.03 -5.70 -7.95
C THR A 131 3.05 -5.36 -6.83
N ILE A 132 3.38 -4.31 -6.06
CA ILE A 132 2.46 -3.69 -5.09
C ILE A 132 1.39 -2.91 -5.85
N VAL A 133 0.13 -3.22 -5.57
CA VAL A 133 -1.02 -2.60 -6.20
C VAL A 133 -1.97 -2.03 -5.15
N VAL A 134 -2.55 -0.90 -5.47
CA VAL A 134 -3.68 -0.30 -4.77
C VAL A 134 -4.97 -0.94 -5.30
N ILE A 135 -5.85 -1.33 -4.38
CA ILE A 135 -7.11 -2.00 -4.70
C ILE A 135 -8.25 -1.01 -4.54
N ASN A 136 -8.79 -0.58 -5.67
CA ASN A 136 -10.02 0.20 -5.79
C ASN A 136 -11.23 -0.75 -5.85
N ALA A 137 -12.43 -0.18 -5.76
CA ALA A 137 -13.65 -0.95 -5.90
C ALA A 137 -14.69 -0.25 -6.75
N GLU A 138 -15.49 -1.06 -7.42
CA GLU A 138 -16.64 -0.62 -8.20
C GLU A 138 -17.53 0.35 -7.39
N ASN A 139 -17.81 1.53 -7.96
CA ASN A 139 -18.62 2.57 -7.34
C ASN A 139 -18.08 3.10 -6.00
N LYS A 140 -16.76 3.14 -5.82
CA LYS A 140 -16.06 3.76 -4.68
C LYS A 140 -14.99 4.71 -5.17
N GLU A 141 -14.93 5.89 -4.57
CA GLU A 141 -13.92 6.91 -4.89
C GLU A 141 -12.56 6.58 -4.27
N ASN A 142 -12.56 6.03 -3.05
CA ASN A 142 -11.35 5.78 -2.30
C ASN A 142 -10.92 4.31 -2.37
N ALA A 143 -9.61 4.10 -2.45
CA ALA A 143 -9.00 2.78 -2.40
C ALA A 143 -9.35 2.04 -1.10
N LEU A 144 -9.62 0.74 -1.21
CA LEU A 144 -9.98 -0.12 -0.09
C LEU A 144 -8.77 -0.74 0.59
N ALA A 145 -7.73 -1.04 -0.19
CA ALA A 145 -6.62 -1.85 0.27
C ALA A 145 -5.36 -1.66 -0.57
N ILE A 146 -4.27 -2.24 -0.08
CA ILE A 146 -2.99 -2.40 -0.74
C ILE A 146 -2.61 -3.88 -0.62
N GLY A 147 -2.08 -4.44 -1.69
CA GLY A 147 -1.67 -5.84 -1.74
C GLY A 147 -0.57 -6.08 -2.76
N GLU A 148 -0.05 -7.29 -2.76
CA GLU A 148 0.99 -7.75 -3.68
C GLU A 148 0.41 -8.78 -4.65
N LEU A 149 0.70 -8.63 -5.94
CA LEU A 149 0.29 -9.58 -6.96
C LEU A 149 0.99 -10.94 -6.77
N MET A 150 0.21 -12.00 -6.60
CA MET A 150 0.71 -13.38 -6.52
C MET A 150 0.96 -14.00 -7.91
N MET A 151 0.44 -13.37 -8.95
CA MET A 151 0.54 -13.71 -10.38
C MET A 151 0.35 -12.42 -11.21
N GLY A 152 0.84 -12.38 -12.45
CA GLY A 152 0.72 -11.19 -13.30
C GLY A 152 -0.72 -10.90 -13.72
N THR A 153 -1.06 -9.65 -14.04
CA THR A 153 -2.45 -9.27 -14.37
C THR A 153 -2.98 -9.95 -15.63
N GLU A 154 -2.11 -10.31 -16.58
CA GLU A 154 -2.49 -11.09 -17.76
C GLU A 154 -2.78 -12.57 -17.41
N GLU A 155 -2.02 -13.13 -16.48
CA GLU A 155 -2.26 -14.47 -15.94
C GLU A 155 -3.59 -14.51 -15.17
N ILE A 156 -3.89 -13.48 -14.38
CA ILE A 156 -5.18 -13.34 -13.67
C ILE A 156 -6.34 -13.39 -14.67
N LYS A 157 -6.25 -12.62 -15.76
CA LYS A 157 -7.28 -12.57 -16.82
C LYS A 157 -7.48 -13.93 -17.50
N SER A 158 -6.40 -14.66 -17.77
CA SER A 158 -6.43 -15.92 -18.52
C SER A 158 -6.80 -17.13 -17.67
N VAL A 159 -6.23 -17.27 -16.46
CA VAL A 159 -6.46 -18.42 -15.57
C VAL A 159 -7.79 -18.31 -14.84
N ASN A 160 -8.14 -17.09 -14.39
CA ASN A 160 -9.36 -16.78 -13.66
C ASN A 160 -9.68 -17.73 -12.48
N LYS A 161 -8.65 -18.22 -11.78
CA LYS A 161 -8.80 -19.14 -10.65
C LYS A 161 -7.65 -18.99 -9.66
N GLY A 162 -7.97 -19.12 -8.37
CA GLY A 162 -6.99 -19.08 -7.28
C GLY A 162 -6.80 -17.68 -6.68
N HIS A 163 -5.78 -17.57 -5.82
CA HIS A 163 -5.41 -16.31 -5.19
C HIS A 163 -4.62 -15.44 -6.17
N SER A 164 -5.08 -14.20 -6.36
CA SER A 164 -4.49 -13.22 -7.27
C SER A 164 -3.64 -12.19 -6.55
N ILE A 165 -4.08 -11.73 -5.37
CA ILE A 165 -3.41 -10.69 -4.58
C ILE A 165 -3.38 -11.12 -3.12
N GLU A 166 -2.20 -11.04 -2.51
CA GLU A 166 -2.02 -11.15 -1.07
C GLU A 166 -2.27 -9.79 -0.41
N LEU A 167 -3.13 -9.76 0.60
CA LEU A 167 -3.54 -8.53 1.25
C LEU A 167 -2.51 -8.02 2.26
N ILE A 168 -2.05 -6.79 2.08
CA ILE A 168 -1.07 -6.15 2.95
C ILE A 168 -1.77 -5.26 3.99
N HIS A 169 -2.51 -4.26 3.52
CA HIS A 169 -3.13 -3.22 4.35
C HIS A 169 -4.53 -2.92 3.81
N HIS A 170 -5.52 -2.70 4.67
CA HIS A 170 -6.88 -2.35 4.24
C HIS A 170 -7.52 -1.28 5.13
N LEU A 171 -8.56 -0.63 4.60
CA LEU A 171 -9.34 0.33 5.37
C LEU A 171 -9.94 -0.33 6.61
N GLY A 172 -9.79 0.36 7.74
CA GLY A 172 -10.28 -0.10 9.03
C GLY A 172 -9.37 -1.11 9.73
N ASP A 173 -8.24 -1.52 9.13
CA ASP A 173 -7.26 -2.33 9.85
C ASP A 173 -6.55 -1.52 10.96
N PRO A 174 -5.77 -2.17 11.84
CA PRO A 174 -5.11 -1.47 12.91
C PRO A 174 -4.11 -0.39 12.47
N LEU A 175 -3.44 -0.53 11.31
CA LEU A 175 -2.56 0.52 10.80
C LEU A 175 -3.35 1.74 10.32
N TRP A 176 -4.53 1.54 9.72
CA TRP A 176 -5.41 2.64 9.31
C TRP A 176 -5.80 3.54 10.49
N ASN A 177 -6.11 2.90 11.63
CA ASN A 177 -6.48 3.55 12.88
C ASN A 177 -5.27 3.92 13.74
N PHE A 178 -4.05 3.60 13.30
CA PHE A 178 -2.85 3.89 14.07
C PHE A 178 -2.57 5.41 14.06
N SER A 179 -2.45 5.94 15.27
CA SER A 179 -1.90 7.27 15.54
C SER A 179 -0.52 7.09 16.13
N VAL A 180 0.46 7.85 15.62
CA VAL A 180 1.81 7.89 16.19
C VAL A 180 1.76 8.52 17.59
N GLU A 181 0.84 9.48 17.82
CA GLU A 181 0.54 10.07 19.13
C GLU A 181 -0.28 9.13 20.04
#